data_AF-A0A5C5T4K7-F1
#
_entry.id   AF-A0A5C5T4K7-F1
#
_cell.length_a   1.000
_cell.length_b   1.000
_cell.length_c   1.000
_cell.angle_alpha   90.00
_cell.angle_beta   90.00
_cell.angle_gamma   90.00
#
_symmetry.space_group_name_H-M   'P 1'
#
loop_
_entity.id
_entity.type
_entity.pdbx_description
1 polymer ?
#
loop_
_entity_poly.entity_id
_entity_poly.type
_entity_poly.pdbx_seq_one_letter_code
_entity_poly.pdbx_strand_id
1 'polypeptide(L)'
;MRKFFGSLLGGLLIGLPLAFWWIGYEGITYSQMNVAGVEEVIVHEMDFDFVFYSSLLVVAIAVIIYLIWNFINKKREERFLREYQNNSK
;
A
#
# COMPACT_ATOMS: atom_id res chain seq x y z
N MET A 1 -15.39 -1.08 9.21
CA MET A 1 -14.21 -0.21 9.48
C MET A 1 -12.97 -0.98 9.90
N ARG A 2 -12.96 -1.78 10.98
CA ARG A 2 -11.74 -2.54 11.42
C ARG A 2 -11.04 -3.34 10.32
N LYS A 3 -11.78 -4.06 9.47
CA LYS A 3 -11.21 -4.84 8.36
C LYS A 3 -10.52 -3.96 7.32
N PHE A 4 -11.16 -2.84 6.95
CA PHE A 4 -10.63 -1.88 6.00
C PHE A 4 -9.34 -1.23 6.51
N PHE A 5 -9.34 -0.71 7.75
CA PHE A 5 -8.13 -0.16 8.37
C PHE A 5 -7.03 -1.20 8.51
N GLY A 6 -7.35 -2.44 8.91
CA GLY A 6 -6.36 -3.52 9.02
C GLY A 6 -5.73 -3.89 7.67
N SER A 7 -6.53 -3.92 6.59
CA SER A 7 -6.04 -4.16 5.24
C SER A 7 -5.16 -3.01 4.74
N LEU A 8 -5.52 -1.76 5.03
CA LEU A 8 -4.75 -0.58 4.62
C LEU A 8 -3.41 -0.48 5.37
N LEU A 9 -3.42 -0.82 6.67
CA LEU A 9 -2.21 -0.87 7.50
C LEU A 9 -1.29 -2.03 7.07
N GLY A 10 -1.87 -3.20 6.73
CA GLY A 10 -1.13 -4.30 6.13
C GLY A 10 -0.55 -3.94 4.75
N GLY A 11 -1.31 -3.22 3.93
CA GLY A 11 -0.85 -2.69 2.65
C GLY A 11 0.32 -1.73 2.80
N LEU A 12 0.30 -0.84 3.81
CA LEU A 12 1.41 0.06 4.11
C LEU A 12 2.66 -0.70 4.58
N LEU A 13 2.51 -1.60 5.56
CA LEU A 13 3.63 -2.33 6.16
C LEU A 13 4.32 -3.27 5.17
N ILE A 14 3.58 -3.82 4.21
CA ILE A 14 4.13 -4.75 3.21
C ILE A 14 4.51 -3.99 1.93
N GLY A 15 3.65 -3.08 1.49
CA GLY A 15 3.80 -2.39 0.21
C GLY A 15 4.92 -1.37 0.19
N LEU A 16 5.17 -0.62 1.26
CA LEU A 16 6.27 0.34 1.26
C LEU A 16 7.65 -0.33 1.18
N PRO A 17 7.99 -1.35 2.00
CA PRO A 17 9.26 -2.07 1.84
C PRO A 17 9.42 -2.73 0.46
N LEU A 18 8.33 -3.29 -0.09
CA LEU A 18 8.33 -3.86 -1.43
C LEU A 18 8.59 -2.80 -2.51
N ALA A 19 8.01 -1.61 -2.36
CA ALA A 19 8.25 -0.49 -3.28
C ALA A 19 9.72 -0.06 -3.25
N PHE A 20 10.32 0.08 -2.06
CA PHE A 20 11.75 0.40 -1.94
C PHE A 20 12.66 -0.65 -2.57
N TRP A 21 12.32 -1.93 -2.45
CA TRP A 21 13.09 -3.00 -3.09
C TRP A 21 12.90 -3.00 -4.61
N TRP A 22 11.65 -3.00 -5.10
CA TRP A 22 11.36 -3.26 -6.50
C TRP A 22 11.44 -1.99 -7.37
N ILE A 23 10.81 -0.90 -6.95
CA ILE A 23 10.75 0.33 -7.73
C ILE A 23 12.06 1.10 -7.59
N GLY A 24 12.61 1.16 -6.37
CA GLY A 24 13.83 1.91 -6.07
C GLY A 24 13.56 3.42 -6.00
N TYR A 25 14.08 4.08 -4.95
CA TYR A 25 13.94 5.52 -4.80
C TYR A 25 15.16 6.24 -5.41
N GLU A 26 14.94 7.19 -6.31
CA GLU A 26 15.98 8.00 -6.92
C GLU A 26 15.99 9.42 -6.34
N GLY A 27 17.13 9.84 -5.78
CA GLY A 27 17.29 11.21 -5.32
C GLY A 27 17.46 12.17 -6.49
N ILE A 28 16.43 12.96 -6.82
CA ILE A 28 16.50 13.96 -7.89
C ILE A 28 17.06 15.27 -7.33
N THR A 29 18.22 15.69 -7.82
CA THR A 29 18.83 16.98 -7.48
C THR A 29 19.28 17.68 -8.76
N TYR A 30 18.94 18.96 -8.89
CA TYR A 30 19.40 19.80 -9.97
C TYR A 30 19.75 21.19 -9.46
N SER A 31 20.69 21.84 -10.14
CA SER A 31 21.06 23.22 -9.85
C SER A 31 20.34 24.18 -10.80
N GLN A 32 19.88 25.29 -10.25
CA GLN A 32 19.37 26.44 -11.00
C GLN A 32 20.35 27.60 -10.82
N MET A 33 20.86 28.15 -11.93
CA MET A 33 21.74 29.32 -11.89
C MET A 33 20.94 30.62 -11.97
N ASN A 34 21.47 31.69 -11.36
CA ASN A 34 20.94 33.06 -11.44
C ASN A 34 19.46 33.20 -11.01
N VAL A 35 19.03 32.44 -10.01
CA VAL A 35 17.69 32.57 -9.43
C VAL A 35 17.72 33.64 -8.34
N ALA A 36 16.88 34.68 -8.47
CA ALA A 36 16.72 35.75 -7.48
C ALA A 36 18.02 36.48 -7.08
N GLY A 37 18.99 36.58 -7.99
CA GLY A 37 20.27 37.25 -7.74
C GLY A 37 21.30 36.38 -7.00
N VAL A 38 21.02 35.09 -6.80
CA VAL A 38 21.96 34.11 -6.25
C VAL A 38 22.59 33.32 -7.41
N GLU A 39 23.91 33.10 -7.33
CA GLU A 39 24.71 32.49 -8.39
C GLU A 39 24.29 31.04 -8.70
N GLU A 40 23.99 30.26 -7.66
CA GLU A 40 23.53 28.87 -7.78
C GLU A 40 22.55 28.51 -6.64
N VAL A 41 21.47 27.82 -6.98
CA VAL A 41 20.52 27.23 -6.03
C VAL A 41 20.41 25.73 -6.31
N ILE A 42 20.73 24.90 -5.31
CA ILE A 42 20.54 23.44 -5.39
C ILE A 42 19.12 23.11 -4.96
N VAL A 43 18.35 22.47 -5.85
CA VAL A 43 16.97 22.04 -5.59
C VAL A 43 16.95 20.53 -5.39
N HIS A 44 16.39 20.08 -4.27
CA HIS A 44 16.07 18.68 -4.01
C HIS A 44 14.60 18.44 -4.32
N GLU A 45 14.33 17.58 -5.29
CA GLU A 45 12.98 17.14 -5.60
C GLU A 45 12.71 15.74 -5.05
N MET A 46 11.48 15.57 -4.60
CA MET A 46 10.98 14.25 -4.21
C MET A 46 10.77 13.43 -5.47
N ASP A 47 11.16 12.16 -5.42
CA ASP A 47 10.90 11.21 -6.49
C ASP A 47 9.39 10.95 -6.62
N PHE A 48 8.73 11.74 -7.47
CA PHE A 48 7.28 11.69 -7.63
C PHE A 48 6.84 10.36 -8.25
N ASP A 49 7.65 9.80 -9.15
CA ASP A 49 7.38 8.52 -9.78
C ASP A 49 7.40 7.41 -8.72
N PHE A 50 8.43 7.37 -7.87
CA PHE A 50 8.46 6.43 -6.75
C PHE A 50 7.25 6.58 -5.83
N VAL A 51 6.91 7.81 -5.43
CA VAL A 51 5.77 8.06 -4.53
C VAL A 51 4.45 7.62 -5.17
N PHE A 52 4.27 7.91 -6.46
CA PHE A 52 3.07 7.53 -7.19
C PHE A 52 2.96 6.00 -7.32
N TYR A 53 3.99 5.32 -7.83
CA TYR A 53 3.96 3.87 -8.02
C TYR A 53 3.90 3.10 -6.69
N SER A 54 4.60 3.57 -5.66
CA SER A 54 4.53 2.97 -4.32
C SER A 54 3.14 3.10 -3.70
N SER A 55 2.46 4.25 -3.89
CA SER A 55 1.09 4.44 -3.42
C SER A 55 0.10 3.49 -4.10
N LEU A 56 0.23 3.28 -5.42
CA LEU A 56 -0.58 2.33 -6.17
C LEU A 56 -0.35 0.90 -5.68
N LEU A 57 0.91 0.54 -5.41
CA LEU A 57 1.29 -0.78 -4.92
C LEU A 57 0.72 -1.05 -3.52
N VAL A 58 0.80 -0.09 -2.61
CA VAL A 58 0.20 -0.16 -1.27
C VAL A 58 -1.32 -0.37 -1.36
N VAL A 59 -2.01 0.37 -2.24
CA VAL A 59 -3.46 0.21 -2.45
C VAL A 59 -3.79 -1.17 -3.02
N ALA A 60 -3.04 -1.63 -4.02
CA ALA A 60 -3.23 -2.95 -4.62
C ALA A 60 -3.10 -4.08 -3.59
N ILE A 61 -2.06 -4.03 -2.74
CA ILE A 61 -1.85 -5.01 -1.67
C ILE A 61 -2.97 -4.93 -0.64
N ALA A 62 -3.40 -3.72 -0.25
CA ALA A 62 -4.52 -3.55 0.68
C ALA A 62 -5.81 -4.19 0.15
N VAL A 63 -6.12 -4.02 -1.14
CA VAL A 63 -7.27 -4.65 -1.79
C VAL A 63 -7.15 -6.18 -1.74
N ILE A 64 -5.98 -6.74 -2.05
CA ILE A 64 -5.74 -8.19 -2.00
C ILE A 64 -5.97 -8.73 -0.57
N ILE A 65 -5.38 -8.08 0.44
CA ILE A 65 -5.55 -8.48 1.85
C ILE A 65 -7.03 -8.44 2.24
N TYR A 66 -7.75 -7.39 1.84
CA TYR A 66 -9.17 -7.25 2.11
C TYR A 66 -9.99 -8.39 1.49
N LEU A 67 -9.73 -8.73 0.22
CA LEU A 67 -10.43 -9.80 -0.48
C LEU A 67 -10.16 -11.17 0.17
N ILE A 68 -8.90 -11.47 0.51
CA ILE A 68 -8.53 -12.72 1.19
C ILE A 68 -9.26 -12.84 2.52
N TRP A 69 -9.27 -11.77 3.32
CA TRP A 69 -9.96 -11.78 4.61
C TRP A 69 -11.47 -11.95 4.45
N ASN A 70 -12.07 -11.34 3.43
CA ASN A 70 -13.50 -11.52 3.17
C ASN A 70 -13.82 -12.97 2.78
N PHE A 71 -13.00 -13.57 1.92
CA PHE A 71 -13.16 -14.96 1.49
C PHE A 71 -13.04 -15.96 2.65
N ILE A 72 -12.06 -15.75 3.55
CA ILE A 72 -11.89 -16.59 4.74
C ILE A 72 -13.10 -16.49 5.67
N ASN A 73 -13.63 -15.28 5.89
CA ASN A 73 -14.82 -15.10 6.74
C ASN A 73 -16.04 -15.82 6.15
N LYS A 74 -16.26 -15.68 4.83
CA LYS A 74 -17.37 -16.35 4.15
C LYS A 74 -17.29 -17.87 4.31
N LYS A 75 -16.11 -18.47 4.08
CA LYS A 75 -15.91 -19.91 4.27
C LYS A 75 -16.10 -20.38 5.71
N ARG A 76 -15.79 -19.54 6.70
CA ARG A 76 -15.99 -19.87 8.13
C ARG A 76 -17.48 -19.89 8.47
N GLU A 77 -18.22 -18.91 7.98
CA GLU A 77 -19.67 -18.79 8.20
C GLU A 77 -20.43 -19.94 7.53
N GLU A 78 -20.08 -20.29 6.29
CA GLU A 78 -20.65 -21.46 5.60
C GLU A 78 -20.40 -22.78 6.37
N ARG A 79 -19.20 -22.96 6.94
CA ARG A 79 -18.88 -24.13 7.77
C ARG A 79 -19.73 -24.18 9.04
N PHE A 80 -19.85 -23.05 9.74
CA PHE A 80 -20.66 -22.96 10.96
C PHE A 80 -22.13 -23.29 10.69
N LEU A 81 -22.72 -22.77 9.61
CA LEU A 81 -24.11 -23.04 9.24
C LEU A 81 -24.37 -24.52 8.95
N ARG A 82 -23.43 -25.20 8.26
CA ARG A 82 -23.53 -26.64 7.99
C ARG A 82 -23.48 -27.47 9.27
N GLU A 83 -22.60 -27.10 10.19
CA GLU A 83 -22.44 -27.81 11.47
C GLU A 83 -23.65 -27.62 12.38
N TYR A 84 -24.23 -26.42 12.40
CA TYR A 84 -25.48 -26.14 13.11
C TYR A 84 -26.66 -26.95 12.56
N GLN A 85 -26.82 -27.04 11.24
CA GLN A 85 -27.88 -27.83 10.62
C GLN A 85 -27.74 -29.33 10.90
N ASN A 86 -26.51 -29.86 10.94
CA ASN A 86 -26.26 -31.27 11.24
C ASN A 86 -26.52 -31.62 12.72
N ASN A 87 -26.26 -30.73 13.66
CA ASN A 87 -26.55 -30.96 15.09
C ASN A 87 -28.02 -30.73 15.46
N SER A 88 -28.80 -30.08 14.60
CA SER A 88 -30.24 -29.85 14.79
C SER A 88 -31.12 -30.99 14.26
N LYS A 89 -30.54 -32.01 13.63
CA LYS A 89 -31.23 -33.24 13.19
C LYS A 89 -30.92 -34.38 14.14
#